data_AF-A0A4Q3HVT7-F1
#
_entry.id   AF-A0A4Q3HVT7-F1
#
_cell.length_a   1.000
_cell.length_b   1.000
_cell.length_c   1.000
_cell.angle_alpha   90.00
_cell.angle_beta   90.00
_cell.angle_gamma   90.00
#
_symmetry.space_group_name_H-M   'P 1'
#
loop_
_entity.id
_entity.type
_entity.pdbx_description
1 polymer ?
#
loop_
_entity_poly.entity_id
_entity_poly.type
_entity_poly.pdbx_seq_one_letter_code
_entity_poly.pdbx_strand_id
1 'polypeptide(L)'
;MIEPKALTDLRGIDVIVAAGLESQAVLVADDSLRSAVRGAAARGAAFLFVDRAPSAFNDFAFGLSDDWFAASQSPEFPVGRLATTEQVTDLLTGLGFAAPLVEEKDVAEGLLIVAGASSAAADQLQALPSIPSALVFAEDVARAAAFGDGDTVVLLSADADETAISQSLARFDGKAVQAIFLAERLGDREASDVALARLENLKRIVEAFTRHSASLASGDQSRLVIVAPGGSPLAGEATDDVNAGLWTFARVLQNEYDAVATHLLDLETDSAELGLYVGEILASASANREWILRDGSLSEIRASSGPFGPKDTESADFTAATIRQTVNGRVDSIIWESASEPVPDADEIVLAVEAAGLNFRDVMWAMGLLPEEALEDGFAGATIGMEMSGRVISVGASVTDLVAGDRVMGIGPAATAARWISWPACAASPAAKASTLSSTRCSRKRWNAAWNW
;
A
#
# COMPACT_ATOMS: atom_id res chain seq x y z
N MET A 1 -0.17 6.25 -22.68
CA MET A 1 -0.97 5.26 -23.43
C MET A 1 -0.02 4.28 -24.07
N ILE A 2 -0.21 2.98 -23.84
CA ILE A 2 0.53 1.91 -24.51
C ILE A 2 -0.19 1.62 -25.83
N GLU A 3 0.54 1.50 -26.94
CA GLU A 3 -0.07 1.11 -28.22
C GLU A 3 -0.68 -0.31 -28.11
N PRO A 4 -1.88 -0.58 -28.67
CA PRO A 4 -2.54 -1.88 -28.57
C PRO A 4 -1.68 -3.07 -28.99
N LYS A 5 -0.77 -2.89 -29.96
CA LYS A 5 0.16 -3.94 -30.39
C LYS A 5 1.15 -4.34 -29.30
N ALA A 6 1.63 -3.38 -28.51
CA ALA A 6 2.57 -3.64 -27.42
C ALA A 6 1.92 -4.39 -26.25
N LEU A 7 0.58 -4.39 -26.14
CA LEU A 7 -0.14 -5.20 -25.14
C LEU A 7 0.01 -6.70 -25.39
N THR A 8 0.21 -7.12 -26.65
CA THR A 8 0.36 -8.55 -27.01
C THR A 8 1.62 -9.16 -26.40
N ASP A 9 2.66 -8.36 -26.20
CA ASP A 9 3.96 -8.79 -25.69
C ASP A 9 4.04 -8.81 -24.15
N LEU A 10 3.02 -8.27 -23.47
CA LEU A 10 2.95 -8.27 -22.01
C LEU A 10 2.68 -9.68 -21.48
N ARG A 11 3.55 -10.14 -20.57
CA ARG A 11 3.44 -11.40 -19.83
C ARG A 11 3.01 -11.14 -18.39
N GLY A 12 2.35 -12.12 -17.76
CA GLY A 12 1.89 -12.02 -16.37
C GLY A 12 0.72 -11.06 -16.19
N ILE A 13 -0.31 -11.18 -17.03
CA ILE A 13 -1.57 -10.44 -16.85
C ILE A 13 -2.55 -11.38 -16.18
N ASP A 14 -2.88 -11.12 -14.92
CA ASP A 14 -3.83 -11.92 -14.15
C ASP A 14 -5.25 -11.34 -14.20
N VAL A 15 -5.36 -10.02 -14.39
CA VAL A 15 -6.65 -9.32 -14.47
C VAL A 15 -6.62 -8.28 -15.58
N ILE A 16 -7.67 -8.24 -16.39
CA ILE A 16 -7.96 -7.17 -17.34
C ILE A 16 -9.15 -6.38 -16.84
N VAL A 17 -9.01 -5.06 -16.77
CA VAL A 17 -10.10 -4.15 -16.41
C VAL A 17 -10.43 -3.26 -17.59
N ALA A 18 -11.67 -3.34 -18.07
CA ALA A 18 -12.21 -2.47 -19.11
C ALA A 18 -13.33 -1.61 -18.51
N ALA A 19 -13.12 -0.30 -18.48
CA ALA A 19 -14.11 0.64 -17.98
C ALA A 19 -14.09 1.96 -18.77
N GLY A 20 -15.27 2.55 -18.94
CA GLY A 20 -15.43 3.88 -19.54
C GLY A 20 -16.16 3.87 -20.89
N LEU A 21 -16.51 5.07 -21.37
CA LEU A 21 -17.49 5.32 -22.43
C LEU A 21 -17.20 4.69 -23.80
N GLU A 22 -15.93 4.37 -24.06
CA GLU A 22 -15.46 3.80 -25.32
C GLU A 22 -15.06 2.33 -25.18
N SER A 23 -15.21 1.75 -23.99
CA SER A 23 -14.62 0.43 -23.68
C SER A 23 -15.21 -0.68 -24.55
N GLN A 24 -16.54 -0.68 -24.73
CA GLN A 24 -17.21 -1.62 -25.64
C GLN A 24 -16.77 -1.45 -27.09
N ALA A 25 -16.72 -0.22 -27.58
CA ALA A 25 -16.43 0.05 -28.97
C ALA A 25 -14.98 -0.28 -29.34
N VAL A 26 -14.04 0.06 -28.45
CA VAL A 26 -12.62 -0.27 -28.62
C VAL A 26 -12.40 -1.79 -28.60
N LEU A 27 -13.08 -2.52 -27.70
CA LEU A 27 -13.01 -3.98 -27.65
C LEU A 27 -13.61 -4.66 -28.89
N VAL A 28 -14.61 -4.05 -29.54
CA VAL A 28 -15.22 -4.58 -30.75
C VAL A 28 -14.41 -4.24 -32.01
N ALA A 29 -13.90 -3.01 -32.09
CA ALA A 29 -13.30 -2.47 -33.32
C ALA A 29 -11.80 -2.81 -33.50
N ASP A 30 -11.04 -3.00 -32.42
CA ASP A 30 -9.58 -3.19 -32.49
C ASP A 30 -9.17 -4.68 -32.43
N ASP A 31 -8.78 -5.23 -33.58
CA ASP A 31 -8.28 -6.61 -33.70
C ASP A 31 -7.02 -6.89 -32.89
N SER A 32 -6.12 -5.90 -32.77
CA SER A 32 -4.86 -6.07 -32.02
C SER A 32 -5.15 -6.18 -30.52
N LEU A 33 -6.06 -5.33 -30.02
CA LEU A 33 -6.51 -5.40 -28.62
C LEU A 33 -7.21 -6.73 -28.34
N ARG A 34 -8.13 -7.18 -29.22
CA ARG A 34 -8.79 -8.48 -29.07
C ARG A 34 -7.78 -9.63 -29.06
N SER A 35 -6.75 -9.57 -29.90
CA SER A 35 -5.67 -10.56 -29.91
C SER A 35 -4.89 -10.56 -28.59
N ALA A 36 -4.57 -9.39 -28.03
CA ALA A 36 -3.89 -9.28 -26.74
C ALA A 36 -4.75 -9.83 -25.59
N VAL A 37 -6.03 -9.48 -25.56
CA VAL A 37 -7.00 -9.98 -24.56
C VAL A 37 -7.17 -11.50 -24.66
N ARG A 38 -7.32 -12.06 -25.87
CA ARG A 38 -7.35 -13.52 -26.09
C ARG A 38 -6.07 -14.19 -25.61
N GLY A 39 -4.91 -13.57 -25.87
CA GLY A 39 -3.62 -14.07 -25.41
C GLY A 39 -3.52 -14.13 -23.89
N ALA A 40 -4.02 -13.10 -23.20
CA ALA A 40 -4.08 -13.06 -21.74
C ALA A 40 -5.11 -14.07 -21.19
N ALA A 41 -6.29 -14.17 -21.80
CA ALA A 41 -7.28 -15.18 -21.46
C ALA A 41 -6.69 -16.59 -21.58
N ALA A 42 -5.99 -16.91 -22.68
CA ALA A 42 -5.32 -18.20 -22.85
C ALA A 42 -4.25 -18.52 -21.79
N ARG A 43 -3.78 -17.51 -21.04
CA ARG A 43 -2.81 -17.65 -19.94
C ARG A 43 -3.46 -17.64 -18.54
N GLY A 44 -4.79 -17.68 -18.46
CA GLY A 44 -5.50 -17.77 -17.18
C GLY A 44 -6.06 -16.45 -16.64
N ALA A 45 -5.94 -15.34 -17.36
CA ALA A 45 -6.41 -14.04 -16.87
C ALA A 45 -7.92 -14.02 -16.58
N ALA A 46 -8.32 -13.21 -15.59
CA ALA A 46 -9.71 -12.80 -15.37
C ALA A 46 -10.01 -11.47 -16.09
N PHE A 47 -11.30 -11.21 -16.34
CA PHE A 47 -11.80 -10.00 -16.98
C PHE A 47 -12.84 -9.34 -16.11
N LEU A 48 -12.69 -8.03 -15.89
CA LEU A 48 -13.64 -7.16 -15.21
C LEU A 48 -14.06 -6.06 -16.17
N PHE A 49 -15.36 -5.81 -16.25
CA PHE A 49 -15.97 -4.90 -17.20
C PHE A 49 -17.03 -4.04 -16.52
N VAL A 50 -16.97 -2.72 -16.72
CA VAL A 50 -18.01 -1.80 -16.28
C VAL A 50 -18.22 -0.73 -17.34
N ASP A 51 -19.40 -0.69 -17.95
CA ASP A 51 -19.77 0.35 -18.91
C ASP A 51 -21.26 0.67 -18.83
N ARG A 52 -21.72 1.69 -19.56
CA ARG A 52 -23.13 2.08 -19.60
C ARG A 52 -23.98 1.02 -20.30
N ALA A 53 -25.18 0.81 -19.76
CA ALA A 53 -26.20 0.00 -20.41
C ALA A 53 -26.88 0.79 -21.56
N PRO A 54 -27.46 0.11 -22.55
CA PRO A 54 -28.31 0.75 -23.55
C PRO A 54 -29.48 1.47 -22.89
N SER A 55 -29.69 2.74 -23.23
CA SER A 55 -30.82 3.50 -22.71
C SER A 55 -31.24 4.58 -23.70
N ALA A 56 -32.54 4.91 -23.69
CA ALA A 56 -33.07 6.00 -24.50
C ALA A 56 -32.38 7.35 -24.19
N PHE A 57 -31.90 7.53 -22.95
CA PHE A 57 -31.12 8.70 -22.57
C PHE A 57 -29.76 8.73 -23.29
N ASN A 58 -29.05 7.60 -23.35
CA ASN A 58 -27.77 7.53 -24.06
C ASN A 58 -27.94 7.79 -25.56
N ASP A 59 -28.99 7.22 -26.18
CA ASP A 59 -29.28 7.47 -27.59
C ASP A 59 -29.64 8.94 -27.86
N PHE A 60 -30.37 9.58 -26.94
CA PHE A 60 -30.67 11.00 -27.04
C PHE A 60 -29.44 11.88 -26.84
N ALA A 61 -28.62 11.59 -25.84
CA ALA A 61 -27.46 12.41 -25.45
C ALA A 61 -26.28 12.29 -26.41
N PHE A 62 -26.06 11.08 -26.98
CA PHE A 62 -24.89 10.77 -27.80
C PHE A 62 -25.24 10.39 -29.24
N GLY A 63 -26.53 10.33 -29.62
CA GLY A 63 -26.94 9.93 -30.97
C GLY A 63 -26.45 10.81 -32.12
N LEU A 64 -25.91 11.99 -31.83
CA LEU A 64 -25.26 12.87 -32.80
C LEU A 64 -23.75 12.63 -32.94
N SER A 65 -23.15 11.75 -32.13
CA SER A 65 -21.74 11.37 -32.29
C SER A 65 -21.56 10.48 -33.51
N ASP A 66 -20.36 10.53 -34.09
CA ASP A 66 -19.99 9.66 -35.19
C ASP A 66 -20.19 8.18 -34.80
N ASP A 67 -20.67 7.39 -35.74
CA ASP A 67 -20.90 5.95 -35.64
C ASP A 67 -21.85 5.48 -34.51
N TRP A 68 -22.59 6.37 -33.84
CA TRP A 68 -23.47 5.97 -32.73
C TRP A 68 -24.55 4.96 -33.17
N PHE A 69 -25.09 5.14 -34.36
CA PHE A 69 -26.12 4.27 -34.93
C PHE A 69 -25.59 3.36 -36.05
N ALA A 70 -24.28 3.13 -36.13
CA ALA A 70 -23.64 2.38 -37.23
C ALA A 70 -24.15 0.94 -37.38
N ALA A 71 -24.68 0.33 -36.31
CA ALA A 71 -25.27 -1.01 -36.33
C ALA A 71 -26.71 -1.06 -36.88
N SER A 72 -27.31 0.10 -37.20
CA SER A 72 -28.70 0.16 -37.68
C SER A 72 -28.82 -0.41 -39.10
N GLN A 73 -29.71 -1.38 -39.28
CA GLN A 73 -29.99 -1.95 -40.61
C GLN A 73 -30.94 -1.07 -41.46
N SER A 74 -31.71 -0.19 -40.81
CA SER A 74 -32.64 0.75 -41.45
C SER A 74 -32.72 2.04 -40.62
N PRO A 75 -32.88 3.22 -41.25
CA PRO A 75 -33.13 4.48 -40.54
C PRO A 75 -34.38 4.47 -39.65
N GLU A 76 -35.34 3.58 -39.93
CA GLU A 76 -36.60 3.45 -39.19
C GLU A 76 -36.45 2.73 -37.84
N PHE A 77 -35.35 1.99 -37.66
CA PHE A 77 -35.05 1.21 -36.46
C PHE A 77 -33.60 1.46 -36.03
N PRO A 78 -33.31 2.64 -35.45
CA PRO A 78 -31.96 2.97 -35.00
C PRO A 78 -31.54 2.04 -33.86
N VAL A 79 -30.35 1.45 -33.99
CA VAL A 79 -29.71 0.62 -32.98
C VAL A 79 -28.54 1.41 -32.41
N GLY A 80 -28.63 1.78 -31.13
CA GLY A 80 -27.58 2.50 -30.42
C GLY A 80 -26.28 1.70 -30.29
N ARG A 81 -25.18 2.39 -30.05
CA ARG A 81 -23.82 1.83 -30.00
C ARG A 81 -23.58 0.86 -28.84
N LEU A 82 -24.29 1.07 -27.73
CA LEU A 82 -24.08 0.30 -26.49
C LEU A 82 -24.67 -1.10 -26.62
N ALA A 83 -23.89 -2.08 -26.23
CA ALA A 83 -24.24 -3.49 -26.19
C ALA A 83 -25.15 -3.82 -25.01
N THR A 84 -26.09 -4.73 -25.23
CA THR A 84 -26.92 -5.38 -24.21
C THR A 84 -26.11 -6.37 -23.37
N THR A 85 -26.67 -6.83 -22.25
CA THR A 85 -26.05 -7.89 -21.42
C THR A 85 -25.73 -9.16 -22.20
N GLU A 86 -26.61 -9.57 -23.11
CA GLU A 86 -26.39 -10.74 -23.99
C GLU A 86 -25.22 -10.51 -24.95
N GLN A 87 -25.14 -9.33 -25.57
CA GLN A 87 -24.02 -8.99 -26.46
C GLN A 87 -22.68 -8.88 -25.71
N VAL A 88 -22.68 -8.39 -24.46
CA VAL A 88 -21.48 -8.38 -23.61
C VAL A 88 -21.08 -9.81 -23.22
N THR A 89 -22.05 -10.67 -22.91
CA THR A 89 -21.84 -12.10 -22.65
C THR A 89 -21.16 -12.78 -23.85
N ASP A 90 -21.66 -12.54 -25.05
CA ASP A 90 -21.11 -13.08 -26.30
C ASP A 90 -19.71 -12.54 -26.60
N LEU A 91 -19.46 -11.25 -26.33
CA LEU A 91 -18.14 -10.64 -26.49
C LEU A 91 -17.10 -11.32 -25.59
N LEU A 92 -17.40 -11.48 -24.30
CA LEU A 92 -16.49 -12.11 -23.34
C LEU A 92 -16.24 -13.59 -23.67
N THR A 93 -17.30 -14.32 -24.02
CA THR A 93 -17.19 -15.71 -24.49
C THR A 93 -16.32 -15.79 -25.75
N GLY A 94 -16.54 -14.89 -26.70
CA GLY A 94 -15.77 -14.80 -27.93
C GLY A 94 -14.29 -14.51 -27.68
N LEU A 95 -13.94 -13.80 -26.61
CA LEU A 95 -12.57 -13.48 -26.21
C LEU A 95 -11.85 -14.61 -25.44
N GLY A 96 -12.54 -15.72 -25.13
CA GLY A 96 -11.93 -16.89 -24.49
C GLY A 96 -12.15 -16.99 -22.98
N PHE A 97 -13.08 -16.20 -22.43
CA PHE A 97 -13.49 -16.31 -21.04
C PHE A 97 -14.67 -17.29 -20.89
N ALA A 98 -14.70 -18.03 -19.80
CA ALA A 98 -15.74 -19.00 -19.47
C ALA A 98 -16.76 -18.39 -18.48
N ALA A 99 -18.01 -18.83 -18.62
CA ALA A 99 -19.11 -18.51 -17.71
C ALA A 99 -19.17 -17.03 -17.27
N PRO A 100 -19.22 -16.05 -18.20
CA PRO A 100 -19.30 -14.65 -17.86
C PRO A 100 -20.56 -14.37 -17.03
N LEU A 101 -20.38 -13.70 -15.89
CA LEU A 101 -21.47 -13.17 -15.07
C LEU A 101 -21.68 -11.72 -15.51
N VAL A 102 -22.83 -11.43 -16.12
CA VAL A 102 -23.17 -10.10 -16.63
C VAL A 102 -24.48 -9.65 -15.98
N GLU A 103 -24.46 -8.48 -15.35
CA GLU A 103 -25.62 -7.89 -14.68
C GLU A 103 -25.82 -6.43 -15.08
N GLU A 104 -27.08 -6.00 -15.13
CA GLU A 104 -27.43 -4.57 -15.17
C GLU A 104 -27.57 -4.05 -13.74
N LYS A 105 -26.96 -2.90 -13.48
CA LYS A 105 -26.98 -2.25 -12.19
C LYS A 105 -27.48 -0.82 -12.33
N ASP A 106 -28.57 -0.53 -11.62
CA ASP A 106 -29.14 0.81 -11.52
C ASP A 106 -28.36 1.60 -10.45
N VAL A 107 -27.77 2.73 -10.86
CA VAL A 107 -27.08 3.67 -9.96
C VAL A 107 -27.65 5.07 -10.15
N ALA A 108 -27.35 5.99 -9.23
CA ALA A 108 -27.91 7.36 -9.26
C ALA A 108 -27.61 8.09 -10.58
N GLU A 109 -26.50 7.75 -11.24
CA GLU A 109 -26.03 8.31 -12.50
C GLU A 109 -26.55 7.60 -13.75
N GLY A 110 -27.32 6.51 -13.62
CA GLY A 110 -27.93 5.75 -14.72
C GLY A 110 -27.67 4.24 -14.67
N LEU A 111 -28.13 3.50 -15.68
CA LEU A 111 -27.88 2.05 -15.77
C LEU A 111 -26.46 1.74 -16.27
N LEU A 112 -25.82 0.79 -15.60
CA LEU A 112 -24.54 0.21 -15.98
C LEU A 112 -24.70 -1.28 -16.29
N ILE A 113 -23.86 -1.80 -17.17
CA ILE A 113 -23.58 -3.22 -17.28
C ILE A 113 -22.27 -3.48 -16.55
N VAL A 114 -22.31 -4.40 -15.58
CA VAL A 114 -21.15 -4.91 -14.86
C VAL A 114 -20.97 -6.35 -15.30
N ALA A 115 -19.75 -6.71 -15.69
CA ALA A 115 -19.43 -8.10 -16.00
C ALA A 115 -18.10 -8.55 -15.40
N GLY A 116 -18.08 -9.82 -15.00
CA GLY A 116 -16.89 -10.53 -14.56
C GLY A 116 -16.81 -11.88 -15.26
N ALA A 117 -15.62 -12.27 -15.72
CA ALA A 117 -15.42 -13.57 -16.34
C ALA A 117 -14.00 -14.11 -16.06
N SER A 118 -13.90 -15.40 -15.80
CA SER A 118 -12.61 -16.08 -15.62
C SER A 118 -12.18 -16.73 -16.93
N SER A 119 -10.87 -16.89 -17.14
CA SER A 119 -10.38 -17.62 -18.30
C SER A 119 -10.87 -19.07 -18.32
N ALA A 120 -11.23 -19.57 -19.50
CA ALA A 120 -11.49 -21.00 -19.70
C ALA A 120 -10.26 -21.89 -19.45
N ALA A 121 -9.06 -21.32 -19.52
CA ALA A 121 -7.79 -21.98 -19.20
C ALA A 121 -7.43 -21.90 -17.70
N ALA A 122 -8.16 -21.12 -16.89
CA ALA A 122 -7.92 -21.01 -15.46
C ALA A 122 -8.14 -22.35 -14.72
N ASP A 123 -9.14 -23.15 -15.14
CA ASP A 123 -9.38 -24.50 -14.59
C ASP A 123 -8.23 -25.47 -14.88
N GLN A 124 -7.39 -25.22 -15.90
CA GLN A 124 -6.20 -26.02 -16.18
C GLN A 124 -4.94 -25.53 -15.44
N LEU A 125 -4.93 -24.29 -14.96
CA LEU A 125 -3.85 -23.69 -14.16
C LEU A 125 -4.02 -23.89 -12.64
N GLN A 126 -5.18 -24.38 -12.19
CA GLN A 126 -5.47 -24.70 -10.78
C GLN A 126 -4.95 -26.06 -10.32
N ALA A 127 -4.29 -26.85 -11.17
CA ALA A 127 -3.50 -27.96 -10.65
C ALA A 127 -2.35 -27.36 -9.86
N LEU A 128 -2.44 -27.43 -8.52
CA LEU A 128 -1.34 -27.13 -7.61
C LEU A 128 -0.07 -27.73 -8.22
N PRO A 129 0.98 -26.94 -8.53
CA PRO A 129 2.21 -27.53 -9.01
C PRO A 129 2.65 -28.53 -7.94
N SER A 130 2.61 -29.83 -8.28
CA SER A 130 3.17 -30.85 -7.39
C SER A 130 4.63 -30.48 -7.21
N ILE A 131 5.05 -30.24 -5.97
CA ILE A 131 6.45 -29.93 -5.68
C ILE A 131 7.26 -31.12 -6.25
N PRO A 132 8.10 -30.89 -7.28
CA PRO A 132 8.93 -31.96 -7.79
C PRO A 132 9.92 -32.35 -6.69
N SER A 133 10.65 -33.46 -6.86
CA SER A 133 11.50 -33.98 -5.79
C SER A 133 12.33 -32.88 -5.10
N ALA A 134 12.25 -32.80 -3.76
CA ALA A 134 12.78 -31.68 -3.00
C ALA A 134 13.47 -32.11 -1.70
N LEU A 135 14.44 -31.31 -1.25
CA LEU A 135 15.08 -31.43 0.06
C LEU A 135 14.49 -30.39 1.02
N VAL A 136 13.91 -30.82 2.13
CA VAL A 136 13.37 -29.90 3.15
C VAL A 136 14.24 -29.94 4.39
N PHE A 137 14.81 -28.80 4.75
CA PHE A 137 15.54 -28.55 5.98
C PHE A 137 14.60 -27.84 6.95
N ALA A 138 14.34 -28.41 8.12
CA ALA A 138 13.41 -27.82 9.08
C ALA A 138 14.01 -27.73 10.48
N GLU A 139 13.84 -26.59 11.15
CA GLU A 139 14.15 -26.46 12.58
C GLU A 139 13.22 -27.28 13.46
N ASP A 140 11.93 -27.34 13.07
CA ASP A 140 10.96 -28.30 13.59
C ASP A 140 10.47 -29.18 12.43
N VAL A 141 10.89 -30.44 12.44
CA VAL A 141 10.53 -31.42 11.39
C VAL A 141 9.01 -31.63 11.31
N ALA A 142 8.25 -31.38 12.37
CA ALA A 142 6.79 -31.46 12.33
C ALA A 142 6.17 -30.45 11.36
N ARG A 143 6.82 -29.29 11.16
CA ARG A 143 6.37 -28.24 10.23
C ARG A 143 6.57 -28.60 8.77
N ALA A 144 7.45 -29.57 8.49
CA ALA A 144 7.63 -30.07 7.14
C ALA A 144 6.46 -30.97 6.66
N ALA A 145 5.48 -31.27 7.51
CA ALA A 145 4.31 -32.07 7.15
C ALA A 145 3.52 -31.48 5.96
N ALA A 146 3.58 -30.16 5.75
CA ALA A 146 2.95 -29.47 4.61
C ALA A 146 3.47 -29.95 3.24
N PHE A 147 4.65 -30.58 3.20
CA PHE A 147 5.29 -31.08 1.97
C PHE A 147 5.02 -32.58 1.72
N GLY A 148 4.36 -33.26 2.66
CA GLY A 148 4.07 -34.70 2.60
C GLY A 148 5.28 -35.58 2.93
N ASP A 149 5.02 -36.86 3.19
CA ASP A 149 6.02 -37.90 3.41
C ASP A 149 5.91 -38.89 2.24
N GLY A 150 6.69 -38.65 1.18
CA GLY A 150 6.66 -39.44 -0.05
C GLY A 150 8.06 -39.59 -0.63
N ASP A 151 8.26 -40.57 -1.52
CA ASP A 151 9.57 -40.91 -2.10
C ASP A 151 10.30 -39.74 -2.80
N THR A 152 9.57 -38.67 -3.12
CA THR A 152 10.08 -37.47 -3.78
C THR A 152 10.61 -36.40 -2.83
N VAL A 153 10.17 -36.36 -1.56
CA VAL A 153 10.58 -35.33 -0.59
C VAL A 153 11.48 -35.96 0.46
N VAL A 154 12.66 -35.38 0.68
CA VAL A 154 13.58 -35.83 1.74
C VAL A 154 13.63 -34.79 2.83
N LEU A 155 13.19 -35.19 4.03
CA LEU A 155 13.20 -34.35 5.22
C LEU A 155 14.54 -34.49 5.96
N LEU A 156 15.15 -33.36 6.28
CA LEU A 156 16.36 -33.24 7.08
C LEU A 156 16.12 -32.21 8.19
N SER A 157 16.71 -32.46 9.36
CA SER A 157 16.83 -31.41 10.36
C SER A 157 17.67 -30.25 9.81
N ALA A 158 17.37 -29.02 10.20
CA ALA A 158 18.14 -27.85 9.78
C ALA A 158 19.63 -27.95 10.15
N ASP A 159 19.95 -28.66 11.23
CA ASP A 159 21.32 -28.91 11.70
C ASP A 159 21.98 -30.17 11.11
N ALA A 160 21.37 -30.79 10.10
CA ALA A 160 21.90 -31.98 9.43
C ALA A 160 23.35 -31.80 8.99
N ASP A 161 24.19 -32.79 9.29
CA ASP A 161 25.61 -32.75 8.98
C ASP A 161 25.88 -32.85 7.46
N GLU A 162 27.14 -32.59 7.07
CA GLU A 162 27.56 -32.64 5.67
C GLU A 162 27.37 -34.02 5.03
N THR A 163 27.42 -35.09 5.83
CA THR A 163 27.26 -36.47 5.36
C THR A 163 25.81 -36.73 4.96
N ALA A 164 24.86 -36.36 5.82
CA ALA A 164 23.43 -36.49 5.58
C ALA A 164 22.97 -35.65 4.37
N ILE A 165 23.49 -34.43 4.24
CA ILE A 165 23.22 -33.56 3.09
C ILE A 165 23.74 -34.20 1.80
N SER A 166 24.99 -34.67 1.80
CA SER A 166 25.63 -35.26 0.60
C SER A 166 24.94 -36.55 0.15
N GLN A 167 24.53 -37.41 1.09
CA GLN A 167 23.77 -38.63 0.79
C GLN A 167 22.39 -38.31 0.19
N SER A 168 21.76 -37.24 0.65
CA SER A 168 20.45 -36.81 0.14
C SER A 168 20.57 -36.20 -1.25
N LEU A 169 21.61 -35.40 -1.51
CA LEU A 169 21.92 -34.85 -2.83
C LEU A 169 22.24 -35.93 -3.87
N ALA A 170 22.90 -37.02 -3.47
CA ALA A 170 23.20 -38.13 -4.38
C ALA A 170 21.96 -38.79 -5.00
N ARG A 171 20.77 -38.64 -4.39
CA ARG A 171 19.50 -39.14 -4.93
C ARG A 171 19.03 -38.40 -6.17
N PHE A 172 19.58 -37.22 -6.44
CA PHE A 172 19.16 -36.36 -7.56
C PHE A 172 19.96 -36.62 -8.85
N ASP A 173 20.88 -37.60 -8.86
CA ASP A 173 21.58 -38.11 -10.07
C ASP A 173 22.12 -37.00 -11.00
N GLY A 174 22.76 -35.99 -10.43
CA GLY A 174 23.34 -34.88 -11.20
C GLY A 174 22.31 -33.92 -11.83
N LYS A 175 21.09 -33.84 -11.28
CA LYS A 175 20.07 -32.84 -11.64
C LYS A 175 20.04 -31.69 -10.63
N ALA A 176 19.54 -30.55 -11.07
CA ALA A 176 19.26 -29.41 -10.21
C ALA A 176 18.33 -29.82 -9.06
N VAL A 177 18.63 -29.31 -7.87
CA VAL A 177 17.91 -29.65 -6.64
C VAL A 177 17.01 -28.49 -6.24
N GLN A 178 15.78 -28.81 -5.85
CA GLN A 178 14.89 -27.88 -5.19
C GLN A 178 14.98 -28.11 -3.69
N ALA A 179 15.25 -27.06 -2.92
CA ALA A 179 15.35 -27.13 -1.49
C ALA A 179 14.55 -26.06 -0.79
N ILE A 180 14.14 -26.39 0.42
CA ILE A 180 13.30 -25.56 1.27
C ILE A 180 13.96 -25.53 2.64
N PHE A 181 14.14 -24.35 3.21
CA PHE A 181 14.61 -24.16 4.58
C PHE A 181 13.48 -23.52 5.39
N LEU A 182 13.00 -24.20 6.44
CA LEU A 182 11.93 -23.74 7.32
C LEU A 182 12.52 -23.21 8.63
N ALA A 183 12.50 -21.89 8.79
CA ALA A 183 12.88 -21.23 10.03
C ALA A 183 11.65 -21.02 10.93
N GLU A 184 11.74 -21.36 12.21
CA GLU A 184 10.68 -21.06 13.18
C GLU A 184 10.82 -19.62 13.72
N ARG A 185 9.74 -19.03 14.23
CA ARG A 185 9.85 -17.77 15.01
C ARG A 185 10.72 -17.95 16.25
N LEU A 186 11.41 -16.91 16.72
CA LEU A 186 12.33 -16.95 17.86
C LEU A 186 11.72 -17.66 19.08
N GLY A 187 10.51 -17.27 19.48
CA GLY A 187 9.83 -17.80 20.65
C GLY A 187 10.64 -17.55 21.92
N ASP A 188 10.79 -18.57 22.76
CA ASP A 188 11.54 -18.50 24.03
C ASP A 188 13.04 -18.84 23.88
N ARG A 189 13.53 -19.01 22.64
CA ARG A 189 14.92 -19.38 22.36
C ARG A 189 15.85 -18.17 22.49
N GLU A 190 17.14 -18.43 22.73
CA GLU A 190 18.15 -17.37 22.79
C GLU A 190 18.49 -16.89 21.37
N ALA A 191 18.40 -15.57 21.15
CA ALA A 191 18.46 -14.99 19.82
C ALA A 191 19.82 -15.16 19.14
N SER A 192 20.92 -15.03 19.89
CA SER A 192 22.27 -15.14 19.34
C SER A 192 22.63 -16.57 18.94
N ASP A 193 22.20 -17.57 19.71
CA ASP A 193 22.38 -18.99 19.45
C ASP A 193 21.60 -19.41 18.19
N VAL A 194 20.33 -18.99 18.08
CA VAL A 194 19.49 -19.28 16.90
C VAL A 194 20.06 -18.59 15.65
N ALA A 195 20.47 -17.32 15.75
CA ALA A 195 21.09 -16.61 14.64
C ALA A 195 22.37 -17.31 14.17
N LEU A 196 23.28 -17.64 15.10
CA LEU A 196 24.55 -18.30 14.78
C LEU A 196 24.32 -19.68 14.14
N ALA A 197 23.45 -20.50 14.71
CA ALA A 197 23.14 -21.83 14.19
C ALA A 197 22.58 -21.75 12.75
N ARG A 198 21.67 -20.81 12.46
CA ARG A 198 21.13 -20.61 11.11
C ARG A 198 22.19 -20.22 10.10
N LEU A 199 23.11 -19.33 10.47
CA LEU A 199 24.22 -18.92 9.60
C LEU A 199 25.12 -20.11 9.26
N GLU A 200 25.50 -20.91 10.25
CA GLU A 200 26.33 -22.10 10.06
C GLU A 200 25.62 -23.16 9.20
N ASN A 201 24.34 -23.42 9.49
CA ASN A 201 23.53 -24.40 8.78
C ASN A 201 23.32 -24.00 7.32
N LEU A 202 22.90 -22.76 7.04
CA LEU A 202 22.69 -22.27 5.68
C LEU A 202 23.98 -22.23 4.89
N LYS A 203 25.10 -21.81 5.49
CA LYS A 203 26.41 -21.86 4.84
C LYS A 203 26.73 -23.29 4.40
N ARG A 204 26.59 -24.27 5.30
CA ARG A 204 26.85 -25.69 5.00
C ARG A 204 25.94 -26.21 3.87
N ILE A 205 24.65 -25.87 3.91
CA ILE A 205 23.67 -26.25 2.88
C ILE A 205 24.07 -25.67 1.52
N VAL A 206 24.31 -24.36 1.45
CA VAL A 206 24.64 -23.66 0.19
C VAL A 206 25.99 -24.11 -0.37
N GLU A 207 27.01 -24.37 0.47
CA GLU A 207 28.30 -24.93 0.03
C GLU A 207 28.17 -26.35 -0.53
N ALA A 208 27.33 -27.19 0.08
CA ALA A 208 27.03 -28.53 -0.45
C ALA A 208 26.31 -28.44 -1.82
N PHE A 209 25.35 -27.52 -1.94
CA PHE A 209 24.60 -27.31 -3.17
C PHE A 209 25.48 -26.72 -4.27
N THR A 210 26.39 -25.82 -3.94
CA THR A 210 27.36 -25.24 -4.89
C THR A 210 28.27 -26.33 -5.46
N ARG A 211 28.77 -27.25 -4.62
CA ARG A 211 29.55 -28.41 -5.08
C ARG A 211 28.73 -29.35 -5.97
N HIS A 212 27.47 -29.60 -5.63
CA HIS A 212 26.57 -30.39 -6.46
C HIS A 212 26.29 -29.72 -7.81
N SER A 213 26.07 -28.41 -7.81
CA SER A 213 25.82 -27.59 -9.00
C SER A 213 26.98 -27.65 -10.01
N ALA A 214 28.22 -27.86 -9.56
CA ALA A 214 29.37 -28.01 -10.45
C ALA A 214 29.31 -29.26 -11.37
N SER A 215 28.44 -30.23 -11.04
CA SER A 215 28.22 -31.44 -11.84
C SER A 215 27.04 -31.32 -12.83
N LEU A 216 26.29 -30.23 -12.79
CA LEU A 216 25.08 -30.04 -13.59
C LEU A 216 25.39 -29.66 -15.04
N ALA A 217 24.45 -29.97 -15.94
CA ALA A 217 24.48 -29.49 -17.31
C ALA A 217 24.31 -27.97 -17.36
N SER A 218 24.89 -27.32 -18.38
CA SER A 218 24.79 -25.87 -18.56
C SER A 218 23.33 -25.43 -18.72
N GLY A 219 22.83 -24.60 -17.80
CA GLY A 219 21.46 -24.08 -17.79
C GLY A 219 20.58 -24.58 -16.64
N ASP A 220 20.97 -25.67 -15.97
CA ASP A 220 20.27 -26.17 -14.79
C ASP A 220 20.83 -25.52 -13.51
N GLN A 221 19.95 -24.96 -12.68
CA GLN A 221 20.32 -24.27 -11.43
C GLN A 221 19.50 -24.79 -10.26
N SER A 222 20.18 -25.14 -9.17
CA SER A 222 19.53 -25.52 -7.92
C SER A 222 18.82 -24.31 -7.29
N ARG A 223 17.68 -24.52 -6.65
CA ARG A 223 16.88 -23.48 -6.01
C ARG A 223 16.76 -23.76 -4.51
N LEU A 224 16.83 -22.72 -3.70
CA LEU A 224 16.62 -22.78 -2.25
C LEU A 224 15.55 -21.75 -1.87
N VAL A 225 14.45 -22.17 -1.28
CA VAL A 225 13.43 -21.28 -0.70
C VAL A 225 13.61 -21.24 0.82
N ILE A 226 13.94 -20.09 1.36
CA ILE A 226 14.04 -19.85 2.81
C ILE A 226 12.71 -19.27 3.27
N VAL A 227 11.97 -20.02 4.07
CA VAL A 227 10.73 -19.59 4.72
C VAL A 227 11.10 -19.00 6.09
N ALA A 228 10.85 -17.71 6.27
CA ALA A 228 11.27 -16.94 7.44
C ALA A 228 10.11 -16.04 7.92
N PRO A 229 9.19 -16.56 8.77
CA PRO A 229 8.03 -15.82 9.25
C PRO A 229 8.42 -14.54 10.01
N GLY A 230 7.89 -13.40 9.61
CA GLY A 230 8.24 -12.09 10.18
C GLY A 230 9.64 -11.59 9.82
N GLY A 231 10.32 -12.22 8.85
CA GLY A 231 11.66 -11.81 8.42
C GLY A 231 11.68 -10.69 7.39
N SER A 232 10.57 -10.45 6.67
CA SER A 232 10.51 -9.44 5.64
C SER A 232 10.70 -8.03 6.21
N PRO A 233 11.36 -7.10 5.49
CA PRO A 233 11.34 -5.68 5.85
C PRO A 233 9.93 -5.06 5.84
N LEU A 234 8.94 -5.78 5.33
CA LEU A 234 7.54 -5.36 5.23
C LEU A 234 6.62 -6.07 6.25
N ALA A 235 7.19 -6.79 7.24
CA ALA A 235 6.45 -7.55 8.25
C ALA A 235 5.72 -6.66 9.29
N GLY A 236 6.16 -5.40 9.47
CA GLY A 236 5.51 -4.46 10.38
C GLY A 236 5.50 -4.97 11.83
N GLU A 237 4.34 -5.01 12.47
CA GLU A 237 4.20 -5.52 13.84
C GLU A 237 4.49 -7.02 13.98
N ALA A 238 4.43 -7.79 12.88
CA ALA A 238 4.72 -9.22 12.88
C ALA A 238 6.21 -9.55 12.79
N THR A 239 7.08 -8.53 12.84
CA THR A 239 8.54 -8.68 12.72
C THR A 239 9.10 -9.62 13.79
N ASP A 240 9.94 -10.56 13.35
CA ASP A 240 10.77 -11.41 14.21
C ASP A 240 12.23 -11.03 14.01
N ASP A 241 12.88 -10.55 15.06
CA ASP A 241 14.23 -9.95 14.97
C ASP A 241 15.27 -10.90 14.37
N VAL A 242 15.19 -12.19 14.70
CA VAL A 242 16.15 -13.18 14.22
C VAL A 242 15.86 -13.59 12.78
N ASN A 243 14.60 -13.71 12.39
CA ASN A 243 14.21 -13.92 11.00
C ASN A 243 14.51 -12.69 10.13
N ALA A 244 14.43 -11.47 10.67
CA ALA A 244 14.86 -10.25 9.97
C ALA A 244 16.38 -10.25 9.72
N GLY A 245 17.16 -10.72 10.71
CA GLY A 245 18.59 -10.99 10.55
C GLY A 245 18.88 -12.06 9.49
N LEU A 246 18.14 -13.17 9.52
CA LEU A 246 18.21 -14.26 8.53
C LEU A 246 17.92 -13.75 7.11
N TRP A 247 16.88 -12.94 6.96
CA TRP A 247 16.49 -12.31 5.69
C TRP A 247 17.60 -11.45 5.11
N THR A 248 18.22 -10.64 5.97
CA THR A 248 19.36 -9.79 5.59
C THR A 248 20.58 -10.62 5.19
N PHE A 249 20.88 -11.69 5.92
CA PHE A 249 21.94 -12.62 5.56
C PHE A 249 21.69 -13.35 4.24
N ALA A 250 20.44 -13.76 3.98
CA ALA A 250 20.08 -14.42 2.73
C ALA A 250 20.28 -13.53 1.50
N ARG A 251 20.19 -12.20 1.62
CA ARG A 251 20.60 -11.27 0.55
C ARG A 251 22.11 -11.33 0.27
N VAL A 252 22.93 -11.59 1.28
CA VAL A 252 24.37 -11.86 1.08
C VAL A 252 24.56 -13.18 0.35
N LEU A 253 23.86 -14.24 0.76
CA LEU A 253 23.91 -15.54 0.07
C LEU A 253 23.53 -15.43 -1.40
N GLN A 254 22.49 -14.65 -1.73
CA GLN A 254 22.06 -14.40 -3.11
C GLN A 254 23.14 -13.75 -3.99
N ASN A 255 24.02 -12.94 -3.40
CA ASN A 255 25.10 -12.24 -4.10
C ASN A 255 26.39 -13.07 -4.19
N GLU A 256 26.68 -13.88 -3.16
CA GLU A 256 27.93 -14.66 -3.08
C GLU A 256 27.85 -16.01 -3.80
N TYR A 257 26.66 -16.63 -3.87
CA TYR A 257 26.48 -17.96 -4.45
C TYR A 257 25.54 -17.93 -5.66
N ASP A 258 26.09 -17.64 -6.84
CA ASP A 258 25.35 -17.62 -8.10
C ASP A 258 24.88 -19.01 -8.56
N ALA A 259 25.54 -20.08 -8.12
CA ALA A 259 25.21 -21.48 -8.42
C ALA A 259 23.88 -21.97 -7.80
N VAL A 260 23.31 -21.20 -6.86
CA VAL A 260 22.05 -21.52 -6.16
C VAL A 260 21.12 -20.31 -6.19
N ALA A 261 19.95 -20.45 -6.81
CA ALA A 261 18.93 -19.42 -6.76
C ALA A 261 18.22 -19.44 -5.41
N THR A 262 18.60 -18.52 -4.52
CA THR A 262 18.04 -18.41 -3.17
C THR A 262 16.84 -17.44 -3.16
N HIS A 263 15.67 -17.93 -2.81
CA HIS A 263 14.42 -17.20 -2.63
C HIS A 263 14.09 -17.08 -1.13
N LEU A 264 13.38 -16.02 -0.75
CA LEU A 264 12.92 -15.72 0.59
C LEU A 264 11.39 -15.59 0.60
N LEU A 265 10.72 -16.25 1.54
CA LEU A 265 9.28 -16.19 1.72
C LEU A 265 8.95 -15.81 3.17
N ASP A 266 8.20 -14.73 3.35
CA ASP A 266 7.60 -14.38 4.64
C ASP A 266 6.19 -14.98 4.72
N LEU A 267 6.12 -16.13 5.40
CA LEU A 267 4.90 -16.89 5.66
C LEU A 267 5.13 -17.77 6.91
N GLU A 268 4.12 -17.92 7.75
CA GLU A 268 4.15 -18.86 8.88
C GLU A 268 4.36 -20.31 8.39
N THR A 269 5.25 -21.04 9.08
CA THR A 269 5.64 -22.41 8.71
C THR A 269 4.51 -23.43 8.92
N ASP A 270 3.43 -23.04 9.61
CA ASP A 270 2.26 -23.87 9.86
C ASP A 270 1.03 -23.49 9.04
N SER A 271 1.21 -22.57 8.09
CA SER A 271 0.20 -22.29 7.09
C SER A 271 -0.14 -23.54 6.28
N ALA A 272 -1.44 -23.83 6.16
CA ALA A 272 -1.93 -24.90 5.29
C ALA A 272 -1.60 -24.68 3.81
N GLU A 273 -1.31 -23.44 3.42
CA GLU A 273 -1.00 -23.02 2.04
C GLU A 273 0.51 -22.97 1.77
N LEU A 274 1.35 -23.30 2.76
CA LEU A 274 2.82 -23.22 2.64
C LEU A 274 3.35 -23.98 1.41
N GLY A 275 2.92 -25.23 1.24
CA GLY A 275 3.34 -26.06 0.11
C GLY A 275 2.93 -25.48 -1.26
N LEU A 276 1.75 -24.85 -1.32
CA LEU A 276 1.25 -24.21 -2.54
C LEU A 276 2.15 -23.04 -2.94
N TYR A 277 2.38 -22.07 -2.05
CA TYR A 277 3.17 -20.88 -2.38
C TYR A 277 4.65 -21.20 -2.61
N VAL A 278 5.22 -22.17 -1.87
CA VAL A 278 6.58 -22.65 -2.14
C VAL A 278 6.67 -23.28 -3.53
N GLY A 279 5.69 -24.09 -3.94
CA GLY A 279 5.62 -24.65 -5.29
C GLY A 279 5.55 -23.57 -6.37
N GLU A 280 4.75 -22.52 -6.14
CA GLU A 280 4.65 -21.36 -7.03
C GLU A 280 5.98 -20.61 -7.18
N ILE A 281 6.69 -20.36 -6.07
CA ILE A 281 8.01 -19.72 -6.07
C ILE A 281 9.05 -20.58 -6.81
N LEU A 282 9.05 -21.89 -6.58
CA LEU A 282 9.96 -22.82 -7.25
C LEU A 282 9.72 -22.89 -8.76
N ALA A 283 8.47 -22.75 -9.20
CA ALA A 283 8.09 -22.67 -10.61
C ALA A 283 8.29 -21.27 -11.23
N SER A 284 8.42 -20.23 -10.41
CA SER A 284 8.52 -18.85 -10.86
C SER A 284 9.76 -18.61 -11.73
N ALA A 285 9.56 -17.87 -12.82
CA ALA A 285 10.64 -17.36 -13.68
C ALA A 285 11.05 -15.92 -13.31
N SER A 286 10.56 -15.39 -12.18
CA SER A 286 10.87 -14.04 -11.76
C SER A 286 12.35 -13.86 -11.43
N ALA A 287 12.89 -12.70 -11.80
CA ALA A 287 14.20 -12.27 -11.36
C ALA A 287 14.20 -11.86 -9.88
N ASN A 288 13.02 -11.53 -9.33
CA ASN A 288 12.88 -11.19 -7.93
C ASN A 288 12.83 -12.46 -7.07
N ARG A 289 13.48 -12.39 -5.92
CA ARG A 289 13.72 -13.53 -5.04
C ARG A 289 13.17 -13.32 -3.63
N GLU A 290 12.43 -12.24 -3.40
CA GLU A 290 11.86 -11.89 -2.10
C GLU A 290 10.34 -11.81 -2.19
N TRP A 291 9.65 -12.61 -1.37
CA TRP A 291 8.22 -12.87 -1.47
C TRP A 291 7.54 -12.69 -0.11
N ILE A 292 6.33 -12.14 -0.09
CA ILE A 292 5.50 -11.97 1.11
C ILE A 292 4.06 -12.32 0.79
N LEU A 293 3.36 -12.96 1.72
CA LEU A 293 1.91 -13.13 1.61
C LEU A 293 1.21 -11.86 2.12
N ARG A 294 0.40 -11.22 1.28
CA ARG A 294 -0.47 -10.09 1.67
C ARG A 294 -1.87 -10.32 1.16
N ASP A 295 -2.86 -10.16 2.04
CA ASP A 295 -4.28 -10.30 1.69
C ASP A 295 -4.61 -11.62 0.97
N GLY A 296 -3.96 -12.72 1.38
CA GLY A 296 -4.13 -14.05 0.77
C GLY A 296 -3.53 -14.19 -0.63
N SER A 297 -2.64 -13.28 -1.05
CA SER A 297 -1.96 -13.32 -2.34
C SER A 297 -0.45 -13.22 -2.19
N LEU A 298 0.27 -14.06 -2.94
CA LEU A 298 1.73 -14.04 -2.98
C LEU A 298 2.21 -12.78 -3.72
N SER A 299 2.99 -11.94 -3.06
CA SER A 299 3.48 -10.67 -3.59
C SER A 299 5.00 -10.62 -3.61
N GLU A 300 5.56 -10.07 -4.68
CA GLU A 300 6.99 -9.78 -4.77
C GLU A 300 7.36 -8.48 -4.05
N ILE A 301 8.45 -8.52 -3.28
CA ILE A 301 8.99 -7.32 -2.61
C ILE A 301 9.89 -6.57 -3.58
N ARG A 302 9.53 -5.31 -3.89
CA ARG A 302 10.32 -4.45 -4.78
C ARG A 302 10.70 -3.15 -4.09
N ALA A 303 11.98 -2.80 -4.18
CA ALA A 303 12.43 -1.46 -3.82
C ALA A 303 11.99 -0.48 -4.92
N SER A 304 11.30 0.59 -4.52
CA SER A 304 10.94 1.69 -5.40
C SER A 304 11.49 3.00 -4.83
N SER A 305 12.04 3.84 -5.70
CA SER A 305 12.50 5.18 -5.35
C SER A 305 11.38 6.20 -5.59
N GLY A 306 11.10 7.08 -4.64
CA GLY A 306 10.16 8.18 -4.83
C GLY A 306 9.70 8.82 -3.52
N PRO A 307 9.01 9.98 -3.58
CA PRO A 307 8.31 10.50 -2.41
C PRO A 307 7.15 9.55 -2.08
N PHE A 308 7.24 8.87 -0.95
CA PHE A 308 6.13 8.07 -0.43
C PHE A 308 4.96 9.02 -0.12
N GLY A 309 3.73 8.60 -0.46
CA GLY A 309 2.55 9.37 -0.12
C GLY A 309 2.45 9.50 1.40
N PRO A 310 2.13 10.67 1.97
CA PRO A 310 2.10 10.92 3.42
C PRO A 310 1.03 10.11 4.21
N LYS A 311 0.35 9.14 3.58
CA LYS A 311 -0.71 8.34 4.21
C LYS A 311 -0.23 7.57 5.44
N ASP A 312 1.05 7.21 5.53
CA ASP A 312 1.60 6.52 6.70
C ASP A 312 1.99 7.47 7.85
N THR A 313 1.73 8.78 7.71
CA THR A 313 2.03 9.81 8.73
C THR A 313 0.80 10.52 9.28
N GLU A 314 -0.40 10.17 8.80
CA GLU A 314 -1.66 10.75 9.29
C GLU A 314 -2.14 9.99 10.53
N SER A 315 -2.33 10.71 11.64
CA SER A 315 -2.95 10.17 12.87
C SER A 315 -4.12 11.06 13.30
N ALA A 316 -5.22 10.43 13.70
CA ALA A 316 -6.32 11.10 14.39
C ALA A 316 -6.16 11.04 15.93
N ASP A 317 -5.22 10.25 16.44
CA ASP A 317 -4.88 10.18 17.87
C ASP A 317 -3.76 11.17 18.17
N PHE A 318 -4.13 12.31 18.76
CA PHE A 318 -3.21 13.36 19.17
C PHE A 318 -3.71 14.05 20.43
N THR A 319 -2.77 14.38 21.34
CA THR A 319 -3.10 15.19 22.52
C THR A 319 -3.26 16.65 22.14
N ALA A 320 -2.34 17.22 21.37
CA ALA A 320 -2.46 18.55 20.78
C ALA A 320 -1.88 18.53 19.37
N ALA A 321 -2.21 19.53 18.56
CA ALA A 321 -1.68 19.66 17.20
C ALA A 321 -1.50 21.12 16.82
N THR A 322 -0.50 21.40 15.98
CA THR A 322 -0.24 22.73 15.41
C THR A 322 -0.05 22.64 13.90
N ILE A 323 -0.25 23.75 13.21
CA ILE A 323 0.03 23.83 11.78
C ILE A 323 1.48 24.28 11.58
N ARG A 324 2.21 23.56 10.74
CA ARG A 324 3.58 23.90 10.36
C ARG A 324 3.74 23.91 8.86
N GLN A 325 4.43 24.92 8.35
CA GLN A 325 4.93 24.92 6.99
C GLN A 325 6.35 24.36 6.98
N THR A 326 6.55 23.20 6.36
CA THR A 326 7.86 22.53 6.34
C THR A 326 8.82 23.11 5.31
N VAL A 327 8.29 23.74 4.26
CA VAL A 327 9.07 24.42 3.22
C VAL A 327 8.50 25.80 2.95
N ASN A 328 9.28 26.85 3.24
CA ASN A 328 8.87 28.23 2.99
C ASN A 328 8.47 28.43 1.52
N GLY A 329 7.37 29.14 1.29
CA GLY A 329 6.84 29.44 -0.06
C GLY A 329 6.08 28.30 -0.75
N ARG A 330 5.93 27.16 -0.10
CA ARG A 330 5.15 26.02 -0.60
C ARG A 330 3.91 25.77 0.25
N VAL A 331 2.75 26.14 -0.28
CA VAL A 331 1.45 25.93 0.40
C VAL A 331 1.16 24.44 0.61
N ASP A 332 1.61 23.59 -0.31
CA ASP A 332 1.47 22.12 -0.23
C ASP A 332 2.40 21.47 0.81
N SER A 333 3.27 22.23 1.45
CA SER A 333 4.14 21.78 2.54
C SER A 333 3.57 22.07 3.94
N ILE A 334 2.35 22.65 4.00
CA ILE A 334 1.63 22.92 5.23
C ILE A 334 1.02 21.61 5.74
N ILE A 335 1.40 21.21 6.94
CA ILE A 335 0.96 19.98 7.59
C ILE A 335 0.47 20.26 9.00
N TRP A 336 -0.33 19.32 9.52
CA TRP A 336 -0.54 19.20 10.96
C TRP A 336 0.63 18.45 11.59
N GLU A 337 1.15 18.95 12.69
CA GLU A 337 2.20 18.34 13.49
C GLU A 337 1.66 18.12 14.91
N SER A 338 1.81 16.90 15.44
CA SER A 338 1.43 16.58 16.82
C SER A 338 2.27 17.39 17.81
N ALA A 339 1.65 17.89 18.87
CA ALA A 339 2.30 18.63 19.94
C ALA A 339 1.95 18.04 21.32
N SER A 340 2.80 18.30 22.31
CA SER A 340 2.50 17.98 23.71
C SER A 340 1.39 18.88 24.26
N GLU A 341 0.69 18.41 25.29
CA GLU A 341 -0.31 19.23 25.97
C GLU A 341 0.38 20.42 26.66
N PRO A 342 0.00 21.67 26.34
CA PRO A 342 0.57 22.83 27.01
C PRO A 342 0.09 22.91 28.46
N VAL A 343 0.98 23.36 29.35
CA VAL A 343 0.72 23.60 30.78
C VAL A 343 0.94 25.10 31.04
N PRO A 344 -0.04 25.83 31.60
CA PRO A 344 0.09 27.27 31.80
C PRO A 344 1.09 27.59 32.92
N ASP A 345 1.93 28.60 32.71
CA ASP A 345 2.64 29.27 33.79
C ASP A 345 1.69 30.11 34.66
N ALA A 346 2.21 30.73 35.73
CA ALA A 346 1.39 31.35 36.77
C ALA A 346 0.44 32.43 36.24
N ASP A 347 0.81 33.20 35.22
CA ASP A 347 0.01 34.28 34.62
C ASP A 347 -0.60 33.92 33.25
N GLU A 348 -0.53 32.64 32.86
CA GLU A 348 -0.97 32.18 31.54
C GLU A 348 -2.29 31.41 31.59
N ILE A 349 -2.92 31.25 30.44
CA ILE A 349 -4.10 30.40 30.23
C ILE A 349 -3.85 29.46 29.05
N VAL A 350 -4.49 28.30 29.09
CA VAL A 350 -4.57 27.40 27.94
C VAL A 350 -5.98 27.41 27.39
N LEU A 351 -6.08 27.54 26.07
CA LEU A 351 -7.32 27.54 25.31
C LEU A 351 -7.42 26.28 24.45
N ALA A 352 -8.59 25.65 24.45
CA ALA A 352 -9.02 24.80 23.35
C ALA A 352 -9.54 25.71 22.23
N VAL A 353 -8.80 25.78 21.13
CA VAL A 353 -9.16 26.63 19.99
C VAL A 353 -10.30 25.98 19.22
N GLU A 354 -11.38 26.73 19.01
CA GLU A 354 -12.55 26.26 18.27
C GLU A 354 -12.64 26.88 16.88
N ALA A 355 -12.12 28.09 16.73
CA ALA A 355 -11.99 28.75 15.44
C ALA A 355 -10.75 29.65 15.43
N ALA A 356 -10.04 29.66 14.31
CA ALA A 356 -8.91 30.53 14.06
C ALA A 356 -9.18 31.39 12.82
N GLY A 357 -8.78 32.67 12.88
CA GLY A 357 -8.85 33.59 11.77
C GLY A 357 -7.62 33.46 10.87
N LEU A 358 -7.85 33.30 9.57
CA LEU A 358 -6.80 33.40 8.55
C LEU A 358 -6.77 34.81 7.99
N ASN A 359 -5.61 35.45 8.09
CA ASN A 359 -5.38 36.79 7.61
C ASN A 359 -4.63 36.76 6.26
N PHE A 360 -4.72 37.85 5.48
CA PHE A 360 -4.02 37.94 4.19
C PHE A 360 -2.49 37.77 4.34
N ARG A 361 -1.95 38.17 5.50
CA ARG A 361 -0.56 37.92 5.91
C ARG A 361 -0.21 36.42 5.86
N ASP A 362 -1.07 35.56 6.37
CA ASP A 362 -0.82 34.12 6.47
C ASP A 362 -0.71 33.48 5.09
N VAL A 363 -1.54 33.95 4.14
CA VAL A 363 -1.46 33.54 2.72
C VAL A 363 -0.16 34.03 2.09
N MET A 364 0.22 35.29 2.28
CA MET A 364 1.46 35.82 1.73
C MET A 364 2.70 35.13 2.30
N TRP A 365 2.68 34.78 3.59
CA TRP A 365 3.73 34.00 4.24
C TRP A 365 3.81 32.58 3.66
N ALA A 366 2.67 31.89 3.57
CA ALA A 366 2.58 30.57 2.99
C ALA A 366 3.14 30.49 1.56
N MET A 367 2.97 31.58 0.78
CA MET A 367 3.47 31.72 -0.58
C MET A 367 4.91 32.26 -0.68
N GLY A 368 5.57 32.58 0.45
CA GLY A 368 6.96 33.06 0.46
C GLY A 368 7.12 34.47 -0.10
N LEU A 369 6.04 35.26 -0.08
CA LEU A 369 6.01 36.63 -0.59
C LEU A 369 6.37 37.69 0.47
N LEU A 370 6.58 37.26 1.72
CA LEU A 370 7.03 38.11 2.82
C LEU A 370 8.49 37.79 3.17
N PRO A 371 9.37 38.80 3.24
CA PRO A 371 10.72 38.62 3.76
C PRO A 371 10.67 38.20 5.24
N GLU A 372 11.57 37.30 5.63
CA GLU A 372 11.62 36.72 6.98
C GLU A 372 11.88 37.80 8.04
N GLU A 373 12.66 38.83 7.68
CA GLU A 373 12.96 40.01 8.51
C GLU A 373 11.71 40.86 8.82
N ALA A 374 10.66 40.78 7.99
CA ALA A 374 9.40 41.47 8.26
C ALA A 374 8.52 40.74 9.31
N LEU A 375 8.92 39.53 9.72
CA LEU A 375 8.13 38.65 10.57
C LEU A 375 8.80 38.40 11.92
N GLU A 376 10.13 38.38 12.00
CA GLU A 376 10.89 38.21 13.26
C GLU A 376 10.60 39.32 14.29
N ASP A 377 10.43 40.57 13.84
CA ASP A 377 10.08 41.72 14.69
C ASP A 377 8.56 41.91 14.90
N GLY A 378 7.74 41.03 14.31
CA GLY A 378 6.27 41.12 14.33
C GLY A 378 5.63 40.34 15.49
N PHE A 379 4.46 40.82 15.96
CA PHE A 379 3.71 40.25 17.10
C PHE A 379 3.42 38.73 17.01
N ALA A 380 3.35 38.15 15.81
CA ALA A 380 3.03 36.74 15.59
C ALA A 380 4.24 35.86 15.18
N GLY A 381 5.43 36.44 14.95
CA GLY A 381 6.61 35.69 14.48
C GLY A 381 6.38 34.92 13.16
N ALA A 382 7.24 33.97 12.84
CA ALA A 382 7.15 33.12 11.63
C ALA A 382 6.09 31.99 11.73
N THR A 383 4.90 32.29 12.28
CA THR A 383 3.80 31.33 12.44
C THR A 383 2.59 31.70 11.58
N ILE A 384 1.81 30.67 11.22
CA ILE A 384 0.51 30.80 10.54
C ILE A 384 -0.57 31.02 11.60
N GLY A 385 -1.41 32.02 11.37
CA GLY A 385 -2.53 32.33 12.24
C GLY A 385 -2.13 33.27 13.38
N MET A 386 -2.99 34.27 13.59
CA MET A 386 -2.78 35.28 14.61
C MET A 386 -4.00 35.47 15.52
N GLU A 387 -5.18 35.04 15.09
CA GLU A 387 -6.45 35.30 15.78
C GLU A 387 -7.15 33.98 16.08
N MET A 388 -7.71 33.83 17.27
CA MET A 388 -8.52 32.67 17.64
C MET A 388 -9.67 32.98 18.57
N SER A 389 -10.61 32.05 18.64
CA SER A 389 -11.66 31.98 19.65
C SER A 389 -11.81 30.55 20.15
N GLY A 390 -12.18 30.41 21.42
CA GLY A 390 -12.29 29.09 22.04
C GLY A 390 -12.68 29.14 23.49
N ARG A 391 -12.42 28.03 24.19
CA ARG A 391 -12.70 27.86 25.61
C ARG A 391 -11.43 27.72 26.43
N VAL A 392 -11.36 28.39 27.57
CA VAL A 392 -10.31 28.19 28.57
C VAL A 392 -10.41 26.76 29.11
N ILE A 393 -9.31 26.01 29.07
CA ILE A 393 -9.23 24.65 29.63
C ILE A 393 -8.43 24.60 30.93
N SER A 394 -7.46 25.50 31.11
CA SER A 394 -6.71 25.68 32.35
C SER A 394 -6.18 27.11 32.48
N VAL A 395 -5.91 27.53 33.73
CA VAL A 395 -5.39 28.85 34.07
C VAL A 395 -4.26 28.72 35.08
N GLY A 396 -3.30 29.64 35.01
CA GLY A 396 -2.22 29.80 35.96
C GLY A 396 -2.69 30.31 37.33
N ALA A 397 -1.88 30.10 38.36
CA ALA A 397 -2.22 30.42 39.75
C ALA A 397 -2.45 31.91 40.05
N SER A 398 -1.93 32.81 39.21
CA SER A 398 -2.03 34.27 39.33
C SER A 398 -3.14 34.87 38.47
N VAL A 399 -3.81 34.07 37.63
CA VAL A 399 -4.95 34.51 36.82
C VAL A 399 -6.19 34.58 37.72
N THR A 400 -6.86 35.74 37.76
CA THR A 400 -7.96 36.00 38.71
C THR A 400 -9.28 36.41 38.05
N ASP A 401 -9.23 36.70 36.76
CA ASP A 401 -10.33 37.26 35.96
C ASP A 401 -10.91 36.29 34.93
N LEU A 402 -10.31 35.11 34.77
CA LEU A 402 -10.75 34.02 33.90
C LEU A 402 -10.72 32.67 34.63
N VAL A 403 -11.63 31.78 34.26
CA VAL A 403 -11.69 30.39 34.77
C VAL A 403 -11.88 29.39 33.64
N ALA A 404 -11.57 28.12 33.91
CA ALA A 404 -11.84 27.03 32.97
C ALA A 404 -13.33 27.01 32.58
N GLY A 405 -13.60 26.86 31.29
CA GLY A 405 -14.93 26.93 30.68
C GLY A 405 -15.28 28.29 30.08
N ASP A 406 -14.56 29.36 30.41
CA ASP A 406 -14.83 30.69 29.85
C ASP A 406 -14.60 30.73 28.34
N ARG A 407 -15.51 31.40 27.63
CA ARG A 407 -15.39 31.65 26.19
C ARG A 407 -14.63 32.95 25.95
N VAL A 408 -13.50 32.84 25.28
CA VAL A 408 -12.61 33.98 25.04
C VAL A 408 -12.23 34.09 23.57
N MET A 409 -11.86 35.30 23.19
CA MET A 409 -11.15 35.59 21.95
C MET A 409 -9.75 36.07 22.30
N GLY A 410 -8.78 35.71 21.49
CA GLY A 410 -7.39 36.07 21.70
C GLY A 410 -6.62 36.30 20.40
N ILE A 411 -5.50 37.01 20.53
CA ILE A 411 -4.56 37.25 19.45
C ILE A 411 -3.15 36.83 19.92
N GLY A 412 -2.45 36.08 19.09
CA GLY A 412 -1.11 35.57 19.38
C GLY A 412 -0.58 34.64 18.30
N PRO A 413 0.71 34.28 18.36
CA PRO A 413 1.34 33.38 17.40
C PRO A 413 0.69 31.99 17.42
N ALA A 414 0.77 31.28 16.29
CA ALA A 414 0.27 29.91 16.13
C ALA A 414 -1.21 29.72 16.54
N ALA A 415 -2.05 30.72 16.27
CA ALA A 415 -3.46 30.72 16.66
C ALA A 415 -4.30 29.62 15.98
N THR A 416 -3.76 28.93 14.97
CA THR A 416 -4.38 27.76 14.33
C THR A 416 -4.14 26.44 15.05
N ALA A 417 -3.38 26.42 16.16
CA ALA A 417 -3.15 25.21 16.94
C ALA A 417 -4.44 24.72 17.62
N ALA A 418 -4.63 23.41 17.76
CA ALA A 418 -5.78 22.81 18.42
C ALA A 418 -5.87 23.18 19.92
N ARG A 419 -4.70 23.34 20.55
CA ARG A 419 -4.55 23.93 21.89
C ARG A 419 -3.56 25.07 21.81
N TRP A 420 -3.87 26.18 22.46
CA TRP A 420 -3.06 27.40 22.45
C TRP A 420 -2.78 27.88 23.87
N ILE A 421 -1.56 28.34 24.13
CA ILE A 421 -1.14 28.88 25.43
C ILE A 421 -0.83 30.37 25.30
N SER A 422 -1.33 31.16 26.24
CA SER A 422 -1.10 32.61 26.22
C SER A 422 0.29 32.98 26.67
N TRP A 423 0.91 33.95 26.00
CA TRP A 423 2.18 34.57 26.42
C TRP A 423 1.93 35.90 27.15
N PRO A 424 2.85 36.40 28.02
CA PRO A 424 2.72 37.67 28.75
C PRO A 424 2.37 38.95 27.95
N ALA A 425 2.43 38.92 26.61
CA ALA A 425 2.06 40.03 25.73
C ALA A 425 0.70 39.84 25.01
N CYS A 426 -0.01 38.73 25.24
CA CYS A 426 -1.26 38.39 24.57
C CYS A 426 -2.46 39.04 25.26
N ALA A 427 -3.48 39.41 24.48
CA ALA A 427 -4.75 39.88 24.99
C ALA A 427 -5.82 38.80 24.82
N ALA A 428 -6.37 38.29 25.92
CA ALA A 428 -7.58 37.47 25.91
C ALA A 428 -8.75 38.30 26.48
N SER A 429 -9.96 38.18 25.93
CA SER A 429 -11.13 38.90 26.42
C SER A 429 -12.40 38.05 26.39
N PRO A 430 -13.30 38.15 27.39
CA PRO A 430 -14.57 37.44 27.39
C PRO A 430 -15.43 37.79 26.18
N ALA A 431 -15.93 36.79 25.46
CA ALA A 431 -16.68 36.98 24.22
C ALA A 431 -17.95 37.84 24.38
N ALA A 432 -18.55 37.87 25.58
CA ALA A 432 -19.81 38.59 25.86
C ALA A 432 -19.65 40.07 26.30
N LYS A 433 -18.42 40.57 26.53
CA LYS A 433 -18.18 41.94 27.09
C LYS A 433 -17.57 42.94 26.10
N ALA A 434 -17.55 42.65 24.80
CA ALA A 434 -16.93 43.52 23.79
C ALA A 434 -17.56 44.93 23.67
N SER A 435 -18.74 45.17 24.25
CA SER A 435 -19.46 46.46 24.14
C SER A 435 -19.24 47.47 25.27
N THR A 436 -18.59 47.09 26.38
CA THR A 436 -18.32 48.05 27.49
C THR A 436 -17.07 47.65 28.27
N LEU A 437 -15.92 48.25 27.95
CA LEU A 437 -14.67 48.04 28.69
C LEU A 437 -14.05 49.39 29.10
N SER A 438 -14.00 49.63 30.41
CA SER A 438 -13.24 50.72 31.03
C SER A 438 -11.76 50.39 31.11
N SER A 439 -10.95 51.44 31.03
CA SER A 439 -9.50 51.46 30.86
C SER A 439 -8.67 50.71 31.91
N THR A 440 -7.85 49.74 31.46
CA THR A 440 -6.42 49.64 31.87
C THR A 440 -5.60 48.77 30.91
N ARG A 441 -4.48 49.34 30.43
CA ARG A 441 -3.31 48.74 29.74
C ARG A 441 -3.53 47.59 28.75
N CYS A 442 -3.85 47.92 27.50
CA CYS A 442 -3.06 47.56 26.31
C CYS A 442 -3.58 48.41 25.13
N SER A 443 -2.74 48.66 24.13
CA SER A 443 -2.95 49.70 23.11
C SER A 443 -4.24 49.50 22.28
N ARG A 444 -5.01 50.59 22.17
CA ARG A 444 -6.24 50.68 21.37
C ARG A 444 -5.95 50.49 19.87
N LYS A 445 -6.41 49.40 19.26
CA LYS A 445 -6.93 49.39 17.88
C LYS A 445 -8.25 48.62 17.85
N ARG A 446 -9.32 49.31 17.42
CA ARG A 446 -10.72 48.86 17.34
C ARG A 446 -10.85 47.55 16.55
N TRP A 447 -11.50 46.52 17.09
CA TRP A 447 -12.09 45.46 16.27
C TRP A 447 -13.41 44.93 16.88
N ASN A 448 -14.51 45.21 16.18
CA ASN A 448 -15.89 44.79 16.49
C ASN A 448 -16.37 43.70 15.51
N ALA A 449 -15.47 42.99 14.81
CA ALA A 449 -15.82 42.25 13.59
C ALA A 449 -15.94 40.72 13.73
N ALA A 450 -15.70 40.12 14.90
CA ALA A 450 -15.59 38.65 15.00
C ALA A 450 -16.88 37.88 15.34
N TRP A 451 -18.06 38.53 15.35
CA TRP A 451 -19.36 37.86 15.61
C TRP A 451 -20.47 38.19 14.59
N ASN A 452 -20.13 38.73 13.42
CA ASN A 452 -21.06 38.82 12.27
C ASN A 452 -20.63 37.88 11.14
N TRP A 453 -20.39 36.62 11.48
CA TRP A 453 -20.42 35.48 10.56
C TRP A 453 -21.23 34.36 11.19
#